data_AF-A0A967SUA5-F1
#
_entry.id   AF-A0A967SUA5-F1
#
_cell.length_a   1.000
_cell.length_b   1.000
_cell.length_c   1.000
_cell.angle_alpha   90.00
_cell.angle_beta   90.00
_cell.angle_gamma   90.00
#
_symmetry.space_group_name_H-M   'P 1'
#
loop_
_entity.id
_entity.type
_entity.pdbx_description
1 polymer ?
#
loop_
_entity_poly.entity_id
_entity_poly.type
_entity_poly.pdbx_seq_one_letter_code
_entity_poly.pdbx_strand_id
1 'polypeptide(L)'
;MEQIIEFIKRAFVTQEPLEPLPPGFYHYQAPAEDPLNYRLHLRIESSGEGLLIINASTVLHLNQTATEYAYHLVNQTPEEEAIRTIKARYNVTLEQIKNDFSNLKEQIESLIVLPDLDPVTYLDIERHTPYSDSITAPYRLDCALTYRLPETQAPESAPLKRVDRELSTGEWKQIIAKSWNAGIPHLIFTGGEPTLREDLPELIAFSEEIGQVTGVLTNGIKLGNSTYLKSLLDAGLDHSLIVLQPERDRSWESLANFSYWSETMDEDLFVAVHLTLTKENQGEFIGLIEKLADAGISALSLSTNDKGLKEKLQEVQEFSYARDLELVWDLPVPYSSLNPIALELVEEDNEFISGAGRGWLYIEPDGDVLPGQGINIVLGNLLNQNWDEIWEAAKEYWRAR
;
A
#
# COMPACT_ATOMS: atom_id res chain seq x y z
N MET A 1 -48.42 29.73 17.85
CA MET A 1 -46.98 29.43 17.89
C MET A 1 -46.68 28.08 17.23
N GLU A 2 -47.43 27.02 17.50
CA GLU A 2 -47.24 25.71 16.84
C GLU A 2 -47.33 25.76 15.31
N GLN A 3 -48.32 26.46 14.73
CA GLN A 3 -48.46 26.59 13.27
C GLN A 3 -47.32 27.39 12.60
N ILE A 4 -46.66 28.30 13.32
CA ILE A 4 -45.52 29.07 12.81
C ILE A 4 -44.25 28.22 12.88
N ILE A 5 -44.08 27.43 13.94
CA ILE A 5 -42.99 26.46 14.08
C ILE A 5 -43.13 25.35 13.02
N GLU A 6 -44.34 24.91 12.69
CA GLU A 6 -44.61 23.91 11.67
C GLU A 6 -44.47 24.45 10.24
N PHE A 7 -44.78 25.73 10.02
CA PHE A 7 -44.48 26.45 8.78
C PHE A 7 -42.97 26.69 8.58
N ILE A 8 -42.24 27.05 9.63
CA ILE A 8 -40.77 27.17 9.62
C ILE A 8 -40.13 25.79 9.41
N LYS A 9 -40.63 24.73 10.06
CA LYS A 9 -40.18 23.35 9.78
C LYS A 9 -40.47 22.93 8.34
N ARG A 10 -41.61 23.29 7.74
CA ARG A 10 -41.90 23.01 6.31
C ARG A 10 -41.17 23.92 5.33
N ALA A 11 -40.80 25.14 5.73
CA ALA A 11 -40.06 26.09 4.90
C ALA A 11 -38.54 25.87 4.96
N PHE A 12 -38.04 25.17 5.99
CA PHE A 12 -36.62 24.84 6.19
C PHE A 12 -36.33 23.32 6.21
N VAL A 13 -37.32 22.46 5.95
CA VAL A 13 -37.14 21.02 5.72
C VAL A 13 -37.82 20.64 4.40
N THR A 14 -37.11 20.86 3.29
CA THR A 14 -37.43 20.27 1.98
C THR A 14 -36.17 19.85 1.25
N GLN A 15 -35.20 19.29 1.96
CA GLN A 15 -34.32 18.29 1.36
C GLN A 15 -34.44 17.09 2.27
N GLU A 16 -34.95 15.98 1.73
CA GLU A 16 -34.67 14.67 2.33
C GLU A 16 -33.14 14.61 2.57
N PRO A 17 -32.69 14.00 3.69
CA PRO A 17 -31.25 13.86 3.90
C PRO A 17 -30.66 13.24 2.64
N LEU A 18 -29.63 13.91 2.09
CA LEU A 18 -28.97 13.49 0.86
C LEU A 18 -28.59 12.02 0.99
N GLU A 19 -29.30 11.14 0.27
CA GLU A 19 -28.95 9.72 0.26
C GLU A 19 -27.50 9.60 -0.22
N PRO A 20 -26.61 8.97 0.56
CA PRO A 20 -25.24 8.74 0.13
C PRO A 20 -25.15 7.91 -1.15
N LEU A 21 -24.02 7.98 -1.83
CA LEU A 21 -23.71 7.00 -2.89
C LEU A 21 -23.73 5.59 -2.29
N PRO A 22 -24.16 4.57 -3.06
CA PRO A 22 -24.17 3.20 -2.57
C PRO A 22 -22.75 2.74 -2.24
N PRO A 23 -22.57 2.00 -1.13
CA PRO A 23 -21.28 1.42 -0.79
C PRO A 23 -20.78 0.52 -1.90
N GLY A 24 -19.47 0.55 -2.14
CA GLY A 24 -18.89 -0.19 -3.23
C GLY A 24 -17.41 0.10 -3.41
N PHE A 25 -16.80 -0.67 -4.30
CA PHE A 25 -15.41 -0.54 -4.68
C PHE A 25 -15.33 -0.25 -6.17
N TYR A 26 -14.72 0.86 -6.52
CA TYR A 26 -14.58 1.37 -7.88
C TYR A 26 -13.12 1.57 -8.18
N HIS A 27 -12.71 1.32 -9.41
CA HIS A 27 -11.32 1.52 -9.81
C HIS A 27 -11.23 2.13 -11.20
N TYR A 28 -10.11 2.80 -11.42
CA TYR A 28 -9.70 3.32 -12.71
C TYR A 28 -8.22 3.02 -12.90
N GLN A 29 -7.88 2.54 -14.09
CA GLN A 29 -6.50 2.41 -14.54
C GLN A 29 -6.34 3.28 -15.78
N ALA A 30 -5.33 4.13 -15.75
CA ALA A 30 -4.97 4.94 -16.91
C ALA A 30 -4.59 4.02 -18.09
N PRO A 31 -4.93 4.39 -19.34
CA PRO A 31 -4.46 3.67 -20.52
C PRO A 31 -2.93 3.56 -20.52
N ALA A 32 -2.40 2.49 -21.13
CA ALA A 32 -0.95 2.26 -21.19
C ALA A 32 -0.16 3.39 -21.89
N GLU A 33 -0.83 4.20 -22.71
CA GLU A 33 -0.24 5.35 -23.40
C GLU A 33 -0.26 6.65 -22.56
N ASP A 34 -0.94 6.65 -21.41
CA ASP A 34 -0.95 7.79 -20.50
C ASP A 34 0.43 7.93 -19.84
N PRO A 35 1.11 9.08 -20.00
CA PRO A 35 2.45 9.28 -19.46
C PRO A 35 2.51 9.23 -17.92
N LEU A 36 1.38 9.38 -17.24
CA LEU A 36 1.29 9.32 -15.78
C LEU A 36 1.08 7.88 -15.26
N ASN A 37 0.63 6.96 -16.11
CA ASN A 37 0.38 5.54 -15.80
C ASN A 37 -0.06 5.28 -14.34
N TYR A 38 -1.27 5.71 -14.00
CA TYR A 38 -1.76 5.71 -12.62
C TYR A 38 -3.01 4.85 -12.43
N ARG A 39 -3.22 4.42 -11.17
CA ARG A 39 -4.41 3.70 -10.73
C ARG A 39 -5.09 4.46 -9.59
N LEU A 40 -6.41 4.51 -9.65
CA LEU A 40 -7.28 5.04 -8.59
C LEU A 40 -8.18 3.91 -8.09
N HIS A 41 -8.26 3.73 -6.78
CA HIS A 41 -9.18 2.80 -6.13
C HIS A 41 -10.02 3.55 -5.10
N LEU A 42 -11.31 3.69 -5.37
CA LEU A 42 -12.26 4.34 -4.47
C LEU A 42 -13.10 3.29 -3.76
N ARG A 43 -13.05 3.30 -2.43
CA ARG A 43 -13.99 2.58 -1.58
C ARG A 43 -15.00 3.56 -1.00
N ILE A 44 -16.29 3.28 -1.17
CA ILE A 44 -17.38 4.05 -0.57
C ILE A 44 -17.93 3.24 0.60
N GLU A 45 -17.87 3.81 1.80
CA GLU A 45 -18.34 3.17 3.03
C GLU A 45 -19.84 3.37 3.23
N SER A 46 -20.45 2.62 4.15
CA SER A 46 -21.89 2.73 4.45
C SER A 46 -22.34 4.10 4.95
N SER A 47 -21.42 4.93 5.46
CA SER A 47 -21.69 6.32 5.85
C SER A 47 -21.80 7.27 4.65
N GLY A 48 -21.32 6.88 3.46
CA GLY A 48 -21.14 7.77 2.31
C GLY A 48 -19.77 8.41 2.21
N GLU A 49 -18.96 8.29 3.26
CA GLU A 49 -17.55 8.69 3.23
C GLU A 49 -16.75 7.73 2.35
N GLY A 50 -15.65 8.25 1.81
CA GLY A 50 -14.86 7.58 0.80
C GLY A 50 -13.43 7.41 1.26
N LEU A 51 -12.79 6.36 0.75
CA LEU A 51 -11.36 6.17 0.83
C LEU A 51 -10.84 6.06 -0.61
N LEU A 52 -10.04 7.03 -1.02
CA LEU A 52 -9.38 7.01 -2.33
C LEU A 52 -7.92 6.61 -2.14
N ILE A 53 -7.53 5.53 -2.81
CA ILE A 53 -6.16 5.04 -2.83
C ILE A 53 -5.60 5.34 -4.23
N ILE A 54 -4.47 6.03 -4.30
CA ILE A 54 -3.78 6.43 -5.53
C ILE A 54 -2.50 5.60 -5.60
N ASN A 55 -2.32 4.84 -6.70
CA ASN A 55 -1.16 3.97 -6.95
C ASN A 55 -0.79 3.00 -5.80
N ALA A 56 -1.75 2.69 -4.91
CA ALA A 56 -1.52 1.98 -3.66
C ALA A 56 -0.47 2.58 -2.71
N SER A 57 -0.02 3.82 -2.94
CA SER A 57 0.97 4.52 -2.12
C SER A 57 0.35 5.67 -1.31
N THR A 58 -0.65 6.36 -1.87
CA THR A 58 -1.29 7.50 -1.20
C THR A 58 -2.73 7.16 -0.85
N VAL A 59 -3.12 7.39 0.41
CA VAL A 59 -4.48 7.14 0.91
C VAL A 59 -5.12 8.46 1.34
N LEU A 60 -6.27 8.78 0.76
CA LEU A 60 -7.07 9.96 1.09
C LEU A 60 -8.40 9.55 1.72
N HIS A 61 -8.70 10.11 2.88
CA HIS A 61 -10.01 10.01 3.51
C HIS A 61 -10.88 11.16 2.99
N LEU A 62 -12.02 10.82 2.39
CA LEU A 62 -12.92 11.75 1.72
C LEU A 62 -14.23 11.88 2.50
N ASN A 63 -14.66 13.12 2.69
CA ASN A 63 -16.04 13.38 3.11
C ASN A 63 -17.02 13.05 1.96
N GLN A 64 -18.32 12.97 2.27
CA GLN A 64 -19.36 12.56 1.32
C GLN A 64 -19.35 13.31 -0.02
N THR A 65 -19.11 14.63 -0.01
CA THR A 65 -19.09 15.43 -1.24
C THR A 65 -17.84 15.13 -2.08
N ALA A 66 -16.68 15.05 -1.44
CA ALA A 66 -15.43 14.67 -2.09
C ALA A 66 -15.47 13.24 -2.62
N THR A 67 -16.13 12.31 -1.92
CA THR A 67 -16.40 10.95 -2.38
C THR A 67 -17.17 10.94 -3.69
N GLU A 68 -18.17 11.81 -3.85
CA GLU A 68 -18.96 11.88 -5.07
C GLU A 68 -18.17 12.49 -6.24
N TYR A 69 -17.33 13.50 -5.98
CA TYR A 69 -16.37 13.99 -6.97
C TYR A 69 -15.41 12.87 -7.42
N ALA A 70 -14.79 12.17 -6.46
CA ALA A 70 -13.90 11.05 -6.74
C ALA A 70 -14.61 9.91 -7.49
N TYR A 71 -15.87 9.61 -7.16
CA TYR A 71 -16.68 8.61 -7.86
C TYR A 71 -16.81 8.95 -9.35
N HIS A 72 -17.06 10.21 -9.67
CA HIS A 72 -17.16 10.63 -11.08
C HIS A 72 -15.81 10.61 -11.80
N LEU A 73 -14.72 10.95 -11.11
CA LEU A 73 -13.36 10.83 -11.66
C LEU A 73 -13.01 9.36 -11.95
N VAL A 74 -13.23 8.45 -10.99
CA VAL A 74 -12.94 7.02 -11.14
C VAL A 74 -13.82 6.40 -12.24
N ASN A 75 -15.11 6.74 -12.31
CA ASN A 75 -15.99 6.22 -13.37
C ASN A 75 -15.84 6.94 -14.72
N GLN A 76 -14.88 7.88 -14.84
CA GLN A 76 -14.66 8.67 -16.07
C GLN A 76 -15.95 9.34 -16.58
N THR A 77 -16.79 9.82 -15.67
CA THR A 77 -18.02 10.52 -16.03
C THR A 77 -17.67 11.85 -16.72
N PRO A 78 -18.29 12.20 -17.86
CA PRO A 78 -18.07 13.50 -18.48
C PRO A 78 -18.32 14.64 -17.50
N GLU A 79 -17.42 15.62 -17.43
CA GLU A 79 -17.44 16.67 -16.42
C GLU A 79 -18.78 17.42 -16.35
N GLU A 80 -19.36 17.76 -17.50
CA GLU A 80 -20.67 18.43 -17.57
C GLU A 80 -21.80 17.58 -16.94
N GLU A 81 -21.73 16.26 -17.10
CA GLU A 81 -22.69 15.32 -16.54
C GLU A 81 -22.47 15.14 -15.03
N ALA A 82 -21.22 15.04 -14.58
CA ALA A 82 -20.87 15.00 -13.17
C ALA A 82 -21.38 16.25 -12.44
N ILE A 83 -21.05 17.45 -12.93
CA ILE A 83 -21.49 18.73 -12.35
C ILE A 83 -23.02 18.80 -12.29
N ARG A 84 -23.72 18.38 -13.35
CA ARG A 84 -25.19 18.38 -13.39
C ARG A 84 -25.79 17.45 -12.33
N THR A 85 -25.22 16.25 -12.18
CA THR A 85 -25.67 15.23 -11.22
C THR A 85 -25.49 15.74 -9.79
N ILE A 86 -24.32 16.27 -9.48
CA ILE A 86 -24.00 16.83 -8.17
C ILE A 86 -24.87 18.06 -7.89
N LYS A 87 -25.06 18.94 -8.87
CA LYS A 87 -25.92 20.13 -8.72
C LYS A 87 -27.37 19.79 -8.39
N ALA A 88 -27.87 18.66 -8.88
CA ALA A 88 -29.22 18.19 -8.56
C ALA A 88 -29.35 17.70 -7.11
N ARG A 89 -28.25 17.26 -6.50
CA ARG A 89 -28.21 16.71 -5.14
C ARG A 89 -27.89 17.80 -4.11
N TYR A 90 -26.82 18.56 -4.32
CA TYR A 90 -26.33 19.53 -3.33
C TYR A 90 -26.86 20.94 -3.55
N ASN A 91 -27.22 21.64 -2.46
CA ASN A 91 -27.68 23.02 -2.50
C ASN A 91 -26.52 24.05 -2.52
N VAL A 92 -25.65 23.96 -3.52
CA VAL A 92 -24.48 24.83 -3.72
C VAL A 92 -24.49 25.48 -5.11
N THR A 93 -23.76 26.56 -5.34
CA THR A 93 -23.76 27.22 -6.66
C THR A 93 -23.06 26.37 -7.72
N LEU A 94 -23.40 26.55 -9.00
CA LEU A 94 -22.70 25.85 -10.10
C LEU A 94 -21.21 26.21 -10.15
N GLU A 95 -20.88 27.46 -9.83
CA GLU A 95 -19.50 27.94 -9.76
C GLU A 95 -18.72 27.22 -8.65
N GLN A 96 -19.33 27.05 -7.47
CA GLN A 96 -18.70 26.33 -6.37
C GLN A 96 -18.44 24.85 -6.73
N ILE A 97 -19.42 24.14 -7.32
CA ILE A 97 -19.22 22.73 -7.75
C ILE A 97 -18.07 22.61 -8.74
N LYS A 98 -18.00 23.51 -9.72
CA LYS A 98 -16.93 23.52 -10.72
C LYS A 98 -15.57 23.72 -10.08
N ASN A 99 -15.46 24.70 -9.18
CA ASN A 99 -14.22 25.00 -8.48
C ASN A 99 -13.80 23.81 -7.60
N ASP A 100 -14.71 23.27 -6.80
CA ASP A 100 -14.42 22.15 -5.90
C ASP A 100 -14.01 20.89 -6.68
N PHE A 101 -14.68 20.59 -7.80
CA PHE A 101 -14.36 19.46 -8.66
C PHE A 101 -12.98 19.63 -9.34
N SER A 102 -12.70 20.82 -9.89
CA SER A 102 -11.39 21.14 -10.49
C SER A 102 -10.28 21.05 -9.45
N ASN A 103 -10.49 21.62 -8.27
CA ASN A 103 -9.51 21.60 -7.18
C ASN A 103 -9.18 20.16 -6.76
N LEU A 104 -10.19 19.31 -6.52
CA LEU A 104 -9.93 17.92 -6.15
C LEU A 104 -9.18 17.16 -7.24
N LYS A 105 -9.55 17.38 -8.51
CA LYS A 105 -8.88 16.77 -9.65
C LYS A 105 -7.41 17.18 -9.72
N GLU A 106 -7.12 18.48 -9.62
CA GLU A 106 -5.76 19.02 -9.62
C GLU A 106 -4.93 18.51 -8.43
N GLN A 107 -5.55 18.35 -7.26
CA GLN A 107 -4.92 17.74 -6.08
C GLN A 107 -4.55 16.28 -6.34
N ILE A 108 -5.47 15.48 -6.90
CA ILE A 108 -5.21 14.08 -7.25
C ILE A 108 -4.10 13.99 -8.31
N GLU A 109 -4.16 14.79 -9.38
CA GLU A 109 -3.12 14.86 -10.40
C GLU A 109 -1.75 15.24 -9.81
N SER A 110 -1.72 16.17 -8.85
CA SER A 110 -0.50 16.55 -8.15
C SER A 110 0.08 15.39 -7.33
N LEU A 111 -0.77 14.64 -6.63
CA LEU A 111 -0.36 13.46 -5.85
C LEU A 111 0.09 12.28 -6.73
N ILE A 112 -0.45 12.16 -7.94
CA ILE A 112 0.01 11.19 -8.93
C ILE A 112 1.43 11.52 -9.40
N VAL A 113 1.71 12.80 -9.68
CA VAL A 113 3.01 13.25 -10.19
C VAL A 113 4.07 13.34 -9.08
N LEU A 114 3.66 13.73 -7.88
CA LEU A 114 4.51 13.93 -6.71
C LEU A 114 3.91 13.18 -5.50
N PRO A 115 4.13 11.85 -5.41
CA PRO A 115 3.57 11.04 -4.32
C PRO A 115 4.03 11.49 -2.91
N ASP A 116 5.17 12.19 -2.82
CA ASP A 116 5.75 12.73 -1.59
C ASP A 116 5.08 14.02 -1.05
N LEU A 117 4.07 14.55 -1.72
CA LEU A 117 3.30 15.66 -1.18
C LEU A 117 2.54 15.17 0.06
N ASP A 118 2.99 15.55 1.26
CA ASP A 118 2.17 15.42 2.48
C ASP A 118 0.83 16.14 2.22
N PRO A 119 -0.29 15.41 2.07
CA PRO A 119 -1.56 16.00 1.65
C PRO A 119 -2.08 17.02 2.67
N VAL A 120 -1.63 16.93 3.92
CA VAL A 120 -2.03 17.80 5.02
C VAL A 120 -1.30 19.12 4.94
N THR A 121 0.02 19.06 4.69
CA THR A 121 0.89 20.23 4.72
C THR A 121 0.73 21.07 3.43
N TYR A 122 0.38 20.44 2.31
CA TYR A 122 0.33 21.09 1.00
C TYR A 122 -1.07 21.25 0.38
N LEU A 123 -2.06 20.43 0.76
CA LEU A 123 -3.35 20.36 0.07
C LEU A 123 -4.57 20.69 0.96
N ASP A 124 -4.35 21.19 2.20
CA ASP A 124 -5.42 21.52 3.18
C ASP A 124 -6.37 20.33 3.47
N ILE A 125 -5.86 19.10 3.42
CA ILE A 125 -6.62 17.87 3.72
C ILE A 125 -6.53 17.58 5.23
N GLU A 126 -7.67 17.46 5.92
CA GLU A 126 -7.71 17.17 7.36
C GLU A 126 -7.05 15.82 7.68
N ARG A 127 -6.13 15.81 8.66
CA ARG A 127 -5.55 14.57 9.23
C ARG A 127 -6.65 13.78 9.93
N HIS A 128 -7.19 12.78 9.25
CA HIS A 128 -7.84 11.67 9.93
C HIS A 128 -6.77 10.77 10.58
N THR A 129 -7.02 10.31 11.79
CA THR A 129 -6.15 9.36 12.49
C THR A 129 -5.94 8.12 11.61
N PRO A 130 -4.69 7.75 11.28
CA PRO A 130 -4.41 6.55 10.51
C PRO A 130 -5.07 5.37 11.19
N TYR A 131 -5.91 4.64 10.47
CA TYR A 131 -6.57 3.48 11.07
C TYR A 131 -8.09 3.53 11.13
N SER A 132 -8.71 4.72 11.26
CA SER A 132 -10.04 4.94 11.89
C SER A 132 -11.10 3.82 11.73
N ASP A 133 -11.92 3.60 12.76
CA ASP A 133 -12.73 2.38 13.02
C ASP A 133 -13.79 1.99 11.97
N SER A 134 -13.81 2.62 10.79
CA SER A 134 -14.81 2.45 9.73
C SER A 134 -14.32 1.80 8.43
N ILE A 135 -13.08 1.26 8.36
CA ILE A 135 -12.63 0.56 7.13
C ILE A 135 -13.31 -0.81 6.95
N THR A 136 -13.83 -1.06 5.75
CA THR A 136 -14.49 -2.34 5.41
C THR A 136 -13.54 -3.46 4.98
N ALA A 137 -12.28 -3.13 4.70
CA ALA A 137 -11.21 -4.08 4.37
C ALA A 137 -9.82 -3.41 4.57
N PRO A 138 -8.72 -4.17 4.67
CA PRO A 138 -7.38 -3.58 4.71
C PRO A 138 -7.04 -2.91 3.36
N TYR A 139 -5.98 -2.12 3.34
CA TYR A 139 -5.45 -1.52 2.12
C TYR A 139 -4.57 -2.50 1.33
N ARG A 140 -3.94 -3.44 2.05
CA ARG A 140 -2.92 -4.33 1.49
C ARG A 140 -2.99 -5.76 2.05
N LEU A 141 -2.58 -6.74 1.25
CA LEU A 141 -2.23 -8.09 1.73
C LEU A 141 -0.77 -8.43 1.44
N ASP A 142 -0.10 -8.99 2.44
CA ASP A 142 1.25 -9.50 2.35
C ASP A 142 1.18 -11.02 2.11
N CYS A 143 1.32 -11.44 0.86
CA CYS A 143 1.12 -12.80 0.39
C CYS A 143 2.43 -13.59 0.40
N ALA A 144 2.67 -14.40 1.43
CA ALA A 144 3.80 -15.33 1.46
C ALA A 144 3.57 -16.51 0.50
N LEU A 145 4.12 -16.44 -0.70
CA LEU A 145 3.86 -17.43 -1.74
C LEU A 145 4.53 -18.79 -1.47
N THR A 146 5.61 -18.76 -0.69
CA THR A 146 6.51 -19.89 -0.39
C THR A 146 7.31 -19.53 0.86
N TYR A 147 7.71 -20.52 1.65
CA TYR A 147 8.75 -20.32 2.68
C TYR A 147 10.13 -20.80 2.24
N ARG A 148 10.25 -21.39 1.05
CA ARG A 148 11.55 -21.80 0.51
C ARG A 148 12.51 -20.61 0.44
N LEU A 149 13.76 -20.90 0.77
CA LEU A 149 14.89 -20.00 0.70
C LEU A 149 15.93 -20.56 -0.27
N PRO A 150 16.73 -19.72 -0.95
CA PRO A 150 17.91 -20.18 -1.66
C PRO A 150 18.89 -20.85 -0.69
N GLU A 151 19.68 -21.83 -1.15
CA GLU A 151 20.66 -22.54 -0.31
C GLU A 151 21.66 -21.63 0.40
N THR A 152 21.90 -20.45 -0.17
CA THR A 152 22.82 -19.46 0.39
C THR A 152 22.23 -18.66 1.54
N GLN A 153 20.91 -18.64 1.74
CA GLN A 153 20.25 -17.85 2.77
C GLN A 153 20.06 -18.64 4.06
N ALA A 154 20.14 -17.94 5.20
CA ALA A 154 20.11 -18.58 6.50
C ALA A 154 18.68 -19.12 6.80
N PRO A 155 18.52 -20.38 7.27
CA PRO A 155 17.22 -21.00 7.49
C PRO A 155 16.28 -20.22 8.43
N GLU A 156 16.84 -19.42 9.34
CA GLU A 156 16.11 -18.56 10.27
C GLU A 156 15.41 -17.36 9.61
N SER A 157 15.72 -17.06 8.34
CA SER A 157 15.09 -15.96 7.60
C SER A 157 13.63 -16.24 7.21
N ALA A 158 13.17 -17.49 7.28
CA ALA A 158 11.78 -17.87 6.99
C ALA A 158 11.35 -19.08 7.83
N PRO A 159 10.04 -19.20 8.16
CA PRO A 159 9.56 -20.30 8.99
C PRO A 159 9.34 -21.58 8.15
N LEU A 160 10.43 -22.23 7.72
CA LEU A 160 10.47 -23.34 6.74
C LEU A 160 9.54 -24.55 7.02
N LYS A 161 9.12 -24.75 8.27
CA LYS A 161 8.28 -25.89 8.71
C LYS A 161 6.89 -25.45 9.16
N ARG A 162 6.49 -24.21 8.85
CA ARG A 162 5.26 -23.60 9.33
C ARG A 162 4.01 -24.13 8.65
N VAL A 163 4.15 -24.52 7.38
CA VAL A 163 3.08 -25.05 6.54
C VAL A 163 3.49 -26.41 5.97
N ASP A 164 2.50 -27.30 5.82
CA ASP A 164 2.71 -28.66 5.28
C ASP A 164 2.59 -28.72 3.75
N ARG A 165 1.93 -27.72 3.14
CA ARG A 165 1.84 -27.57 1.68
C ARG A 165 1.86 -26.11 1.28
N GLU A 166 2.33 -25.85 0.06
CA GLU A 166 2.16 -24.56 -0.62
C GLU A 166 0.94 -24.61 -1.55
N LEU A 167 0.21 -23.49 -1.65
CA LEU A 167 -0.89 -23.32 -2.59
C LEU A 167 -0.39 -23.39 -4.03
N SER A 168 -1.21 -24.01 -4.88
CA SER A 168 -1.03 -24.00 -6.33
C SER A 168 -1.32 -22.63 -6.94
N THR A 169 -0.89 -22.42 -8.18
CA THR A 169 -1.17 -21.19 -8.94
C THR A 169 -2.67 -20.87 -8.99
N GLY A 170 -3.50 -21.88 -9.24
CA GLY A 170 -4.95 -21.71 -9.31
C GLY A 170 -5.59 -21.35 -7.96
N GLU A 171 -5.03 -21.82 -6.85
CA GLU A 171 -5.48 -21.47 -5.49
C GLU A 171 -5.05 -20.04 -5.14
N TRP A 172 -3.85 -19.62 -5.53
CA TRP A 172 -3.41 -18.22 -5.38
C TRP A 172 -4.28 -17.26 -6.19
N LYS A 173 -4.62 -17.59 -7.45
CA LYS A 173 -5.54 -16.76 -8.25
C LYS A 173 -6.93 -16.64 -7.61
N GLN A 174 -7.42 -17.68 -6.92
CA GLN A 174 -8.66 -17.59 -6.15
C GLN A 174 -8.54 -16.63 -4.97
N ILE A 175 -7.42 -16.67 -4.24
CA ILE A 175 -7.13 -15.72 -3.15
C ILE A 175 -7.06 -14.28 -3.68
N ILE A 176 -6.35 -14.07 -4.78
CA ILE A 176 -6.22 -12.76 -5.46
C ILE A 176 -7.60 -12.23 -5.87
N ALA A 177 -8.44 -13.06 -6.50
CA ALA A 177 -9.80 -12.65 -6.86
C ALA A 177 -10.67 -12.36 -5.63
N LYS A 178 -10.54 -13.14 -4.55
CA LYS A 178 -11.27 -12.89 -3.29
C LYS A 178 -10.85 -11.57 -2.64
N SER A 179 -9.56 -11.26 -2.62
CA SER A 179 -9.06 -10.00 -2.04
C SER A 179 -9.53 -8.78 -2.83
N TRP A 180 -9.53 -8.87 -4.16
CA TRP A 180 -10.07 -7.82 -5.02
C TRP A 180 -11.57 -7.59 -4.79
N ASN A 181 -12.36 -8.66 -4.71
CA ASN A 181 -13.79 -8.57 -4.41
C ASN A 181 -14.08 -8.00 -3.00
N ALA A 182 -13.14 -8.15 -2.07
CA ALA A 182 -13.19 -7.52 -0.75
C ALA A 182 -12.81 -6.02 -0.79
N GLY A 183 -12.42 -5.49 -1.95
CA GLY A 183 -12.00 -4.10 -2.13
C GLY A 183 -10.57 -3.83 -1.70
N ILE A 184 -9.68 -4.84 -1.73
CA ILE A 184 -8.27 -4.70 -1.37
C ILE A 184 -7.45 -4.47 -2.66
N PRO A 185 -6.90 -3.26 -2.87
CA PRO A 185 -6.25 -2.92 -4.12
C PRO A 185 -4.79 -3.37 -4.24
N HIS A 186 -4.12 -3.66 -3.12
CA HIS A 186 -2.67 -3.86 -3.10
C HIS A 186 -2.25 -5.23 -2.58
N LEU A 187 -1.39 -5.91 -3.31
CA LEU A 187 -0.76 -7.16 -2.90
C LEU A 187 0.76 -7.01 -2.87
N ILE A 188 1.41 -7.55 -1.85
CA ILE A 188 2.85 -7.75 -1.83
C ILE A 188 3.17 -9.24 -1.82
N PHE A 189 3.82 -9.73 -2.86
CA PHE A 189 4.32 -11.08 -2.93
C PHE A 189 5.63 -11.21 -2.14
N THR A 190 5.63 -12.08 -1.13
CA THR A 190 6.71 -12.20 -0.13
C THR A 190 6.87 -13.67 0.31
N GLY A 191 7.44 -13.89 1.50
CA GLY A 191 7.54 -15.17 2.20
C GLY A 191 8.97 -15.48 2.60
N GLY A 192 9.49 -16.61 2.10
CA GLY A 192 10.91 -16.85 1.99
C GLY A 192 11.45 -16.02 0.82
N GLU A 193 11.68 -16.67 -0.32
CA GLU A 193 12.03 -15.97 -1.56
C GLU A 193 10.96 -16.22 -2.65
N PRO A 194 10.08 -15.25 -2.93
CA PRO A 194 8.97 -15.44 -3.88
C PRO A 194 9.48 -15.71 -5.30
N THR A 195 10.66 -15.20 -5.68
CA THR A 195 11.22 -15.44 -7.02
C THR A 195 11.65 -16.89 -7.26
N LEU A 196 11.62 -17.77 -6.25
CA LEU A 196 11.82 -19.22 -6.43
C LEU A 196 10.59 -19.91 -7.05
N ARG A 197 9.45 -19.23 -7.11
CA ARG A 197 8.26 -19.72 -7.80
C ARG A 197 8.31 -19.35 -9.28
N GLU A 198 8.16 -20.35 -10.14
CA GLU A 198 8.14 -20.16 -11.60
C GLU A 198 6.86 -19.44 -12.06
N ASP A 199 5.78 -19.54 -11.28
CA ASP A 199 4.47 -18.94 -11.56
C ASP A 199 4.31 -17.50 -11.02
N LEU A 200 5.36 -16.89 -10.43
CA LEU A 200 5.28 -15.52 -9.92
C LEU A 200 4.86 -14.50 -11.01
N PRO A 201 5.45 -14.47 -12.23
CA PRO A 201 4.99 -13.57 -13.29
C PRO A 201 3.52 -13.79 -13.67
N GLU A 202 3.03 -15.04 -13.63
CA GLU A 202 1.62 -15.35 -13.92
C GLU A 202 0.66 -14.78 -12.86
N LEU A 203 1.07 -14.80 -11.58
CA LEU A 203 0.29 -14.22 -10.49
C LEU A 203 0.28 -12.69 -10.56
N ILE A 204 1.41 -12.06 -10.89
CA ILE A 204 1.50 -10.61 -11.11
C ILE A 204 0.58 -10.20 -12.25
N ALA A 205 0.68 -10.86 -13.41
CA ALA A 205 -0.15 -10.56 -14.58
C ALA A 205 -1.65 -10.71 -14.30
N PHE A 206 -2.05 -11.70 -13.51
CA PHE A 206 -3.45 -11.88 -13.12
C PHE A 206 -3.94 -10.76 -12.19
N SER A 207 -3.12 -10.32 -11.23
CA SER A 207 -3.44 -9.18 -10.38
C SER A 207 -3.54 -7.87 -11.17
N GLU A 208 -2.63 -7.67 -12.12
CA GLU A 208 -2.63 -6.52 -13.02
C GLU A 208 -3.90 -6.48 -13.88
N GLU A 209 -4.29 -7.63 -14.48
CA GLU A 209 -5.49 -7.74 -15.33
C GLU A 209 -6.78 -7.31 -14.60
N ILE A 210 -6.86 -7.55 -13.29
CA ILE A 210 -8.03 -7.16 -12.48
C ILE A 210 -7.89 -5.76 -11.85
N GLY A 211 -6.76 -5.08 -12.04
CA GLY A 211 -6.52 -3.71 -11.60
C GLY A 211 -5.87 -3.57 -10.21
N GLN A 212 -5.29 -4.64 -9.66
CA GLN A 212 -4.53 -4.55 -8.41
C GLN A 212 -3.12 -4.00 -8.65
N VAL A 213 -2.60 -3.32 -7.63
CA VAL A 213 -1.18 -2.95 -7.55
C VAL A 213 -0.42 -4.09 -6.90
N THR A 214 0.74 -4.42 -7.44
CA THR A 214 1.59 -5.51 -6.97
C THR A 214 2.99 -5.04 -6.60
N GLY A 215 3.43 -5.50 -5.43
CA GLY A 215 4.81 -5.40 -4.98
C GLY A 215 5.46 -6.77 -4.86
N VAL A 216 6.78 -6.83 -5.01
CA VAL A 216 7.56 -8.03 -4.67
C VAL A 216 8.57 -7.69 -3.57
N LEU A 217 8.58 -8.46 -2.49
CA LEU A 217 9.63 -8.43 -1.49
C LEU A 217 10.60 -9.58 -1.73
N THR A 218 11.85 -9.26 -2.05
CA THR A 218 12.85 -10.24 -2.51
C THR A 218 14.24 -9.92 -1.97
N ASN A 219 15.14 -10.90 -1.96
CA ASN A 219 16.57 -10.66 -1.78
C ASN A 219 17.24 -10.01 -3.01
N GLY A 220 16.51 -9.81 -4.10
CA GLY A 220 16.96 -9.10 -5.31
C GLY A 220 17.91 -9.89 -6.22
N ILE A 221 18.34 -11.09 -5.85
CA ILE A 221 19.35 -11.87 -6.61
C ILE A 221 18.88 -12.25 -8.01
N LYS A 222 17.59 -12.59 -8.15
CA LYS A 222 17.01 -12.94 -9.46
C LYS A 222 16.73 -11.71 -10.33
N LEU A 223 16.57 -10.53 -9.73
CA LEU A 223 16.30 -9.29 -10.46
C LEU A 223 17.51 -8.79 -11.27
N GLY A 224 18.73 -9.20 -10.91
CA GLY A 224 19.92 -8.93 -11.71
C GLY A 224 19.97 -9.72 -13.04
N ASN A 225 19.04 -10.66 -13.27
CA ASN A 225 18.89 -11.34 -14.55
C ASN A 225 17.88 -10.58 -15.43
N SER A 226 18.35 -10.02 -16.54
CA SER A 226 17.52 -9.19 -17.43
C SER A 226 16.30 -9.90 -18.01
N THR A 227 16.40 -11.19 -18.37
CA THR A 227 15.25 -11.95 -18.89
C THR A 227 14.18 -12.14 -17.83
N TYR A 228 14.58 -12.43 -16.60
CA TYR A 228 13.65 -12.59 -15.49
C TYR A 228 13.05 -11.24 -15.08
N LEU A 229 13.85 -10.19 -14.95
CA LEU A 229 13.37 -8.83 -14.69
C LEU A 229 12.32 -8.42 -15.73
N LYS A 230 12.66 -8.56 -17.02
CA LYS A 230 11.73 -8.24 -18.11
C LYS A 230 10.42 -9.03 -18.01
N SER A 231 10.47 -10.30 -17.59
CA SER A 231 9.24 -11.09 -17.39
C SER A 231 8.34 -10.57 -16.27
N LEU A 232 8.90 -9.94 -15.22
CA LEU A 232 8.12 -9.32 -14.16
C LEU A 232 7.55 -7.98 -14.60
N LEU A 233 8.32 -7.19 -15.35
CA LEU A 233 7.87 -5.91 -15.89
C LEU A 233 6.77 -6.10 -16.93
N ASP A 234 6.94 -7.06 -17.86
CA ASP A 234 5.91 -7.46 -18.83
C ASP A 234 4.63 -7.98 -18.17
N ALA A 235 4.75 -8.52 -16.95
CA ALA A 235 3.60 -8.95 -16.15
C ALA A 235 2.88 -7.79 -15.45
N GLY A 236 3.45 -6.58 -15.43
CA GLY A 236 2.87 -5.41 -14.75
C GLY A 236 3.27 -5.28 -13.28
N LEU A 237 4.49 -5.71 -12.90
CA LEU A 237 4.98 -5.47 -11.55
C LEU A 237 5.17 -3.96 -11.29
N ASP A 238 4.55 -3.42 -10.24
CA ASP A 238 4.56 -1.98 -9.97
C ASP A 238 5.75 -1.55 -9.09
N HIS A 239 6.14 -2.37 -8.12
CA HIS A 239 7.28 -2.05 -7.25
C HIS A 239 7.98 -3.28 -6.69
N SER A 240 9.22 -3.08 -6.24
CA SER A 240 9.99 -4.10 -5.52
C SER A 240 10.66 -3.52 -4.29
N LEU A 241 10.58 -4.26 -3.18
CA LEU A 241 11.41 -4.04 -2.01
C LEU A 241 12.53 -5.08 -1.99
N ILE A 242 13.78 -4.63 -2.15
CA ILE A 242 14.95 -5.50 -2.10
C ILE A 242 15.51 -5.52 -0.69
N VAL A 243 15.43 -6.65 0.00
CA VAL A 243 16.09 -6.87 1.29
C VAL A 243 17.58 -7.14 1.02
N LEU A 244 18.40 -6.11 1.19
CA LEU A 244 19.82 -6.19 0.87
C LEU A 244 20.57 -6.99 1.94
N GLN A 245 21.42 -7.90 1.48
CA GLN A 245 22.40 -8.61 2.30
C GLN A 245 23.78 -8.01 2.01
N PRO A 246 24.18 -6.92 2.71
CA PRO A 246 25.35 -6.11 2.37
C PRO A 246 26.68 -6.88 2.52
N GLU A 247 26.70 -7.93 3.33
CA GLU A 247 27.85 -8.81 3.55
C GLU A 247 28.13 -9.77 2.39
N ARG A 248 27.30 -9.74 1.33
CA ARG A 248 27.40 -10.64 0.17
C ARG A 248 27.62 -9.83 -1.10
N ASP A 249 28.76 -10.06 -1.75
CA ASP A 249 29.10 -9.42 -3.03
C ASP A 249 28.02 -9.62 -4.09
N ARG A 250 27.43 -10.83 -4.14
CA ARG A 250 26.36 -11.17 -5.09
C ARG A 250 25.14 -10.27 -4.96
N SER A 251 24.81 -9.78 -3.77
CA SER A 251 23.69 -8.85 -3.57
C SER A 251 23.97 -7.51 -4.25
N TRP A 252 25.19 -6.99 -4.10
CA TRP A 252 25.64 -5.77 -4.75
C TRP A 252 25.76 -5.91 -6.27
N GLU A 253 26.30 -7.03 -6.76
CA GLU A 253 26.34 -7.34 -8.18
C GLU A 253 24.93 -7.37 -8.79
N SER A 254 23.98 -8.01 -8.10
CA SER A 254 22.60 -8.10 -8.57
C SER A 254 21.92 -6.74 -8.59
N LEU A 255 22.14 -5.92 -7.56
CA LEU A 255 21.60 -4.56 -7.49
C LEU A 255 22.17 -3.69 -8.62
N ALA A 256 23.49 -3.75 -8.87
CA ALA A 256 24.11 -3.02 -9.96
C ALA A 256 23.59 -3.48 -11.34
N ASN A 257 23.42 -4.78 -11.54
CA ASN A 257 22.79 -5.32 -12.75
C ASN A 257 21.36 -4.84 -12.90
N PHE A 258 20.57 -4.87 -11.82
CA PHE A 258 19.20 -4.36 -11.81
C PHE A 258 19.16 -2.88 -12.25
N SER A 259 19.96 -2.01 -11.62
CA SER A 259 20.02 -0.59 -11.99
C SER A 259 20.35 -0.40 -13.47
N TYR A 260 21.35 -1.14 -13.98
CA TYR A 260 21.74 -1.08 -15.39
C TYR A 260 20.61 -1.52 -16.34
N TRP A 261 19.93 -2.62 -16.02
CA TRP A 261 18.86 -3.15 -16.87
C TRP A 261 17.61 -2.29 -16.82
N SER A 262 17.23 -1.77 -15.65
CA SER A 262 16.08 -0.87 -15.50
C SER A 262 16.25 0.39 -16.35
N GLU A 263 17.44 1.01 -16.30
CA GLU A 263 17.77 2.17 -17.13
C GLU A 263 17.77 1.82 -18.62
N THR A 264 18.30 0.64 -18.99
CA THR A 264 18.38 0.20 -20.39
C THR A 264 17.01 -0.15 -20.98
N MET A 265 16.07 -0.61 -20.15
CA MET A 265 14.73 -1.01 -20.58
C MET A 265 13.76 0.17 -20.68
N ASP A 266 14.10 1.33 -20.11
CA ASP A 266 13.21 2.50 -20.02
C ASP A 266 11.87 2.15 -19.34
N GLU A 267 11.94 1.28 -18.32
CA GLU A 267 10.78 0.82 -17.57
C GLU A 267 10.85 1.32 -16.13
N ASP A 268 9.74 1.92 -15.70
CA ASP A 268 9.60 2.62 -14.43
C ASP A 268 9.13 1.64 -13.35
N LEU A 269 10.05 0.81 -12.84
CA LEU A 269 9.80 -0.01 -11.66
C LEU A 269 10.28 0.74 -10.43
N PHE A 270 9.35 1.10 -9.53
CA PHE A 270 9.73 1.70 -8.25
C PHE A 270 10.47 0.66 -7.40
N VAL A 271 11.70 0.97 -6.99
CA VAL A 271 12.51 0.07 -6.15
C VAL A 271 13.01 0.78 -4.90
N ALA A 272 12.66 0.20 -3.76
CA ALA A 272 13.23 0.55 -2.48
C ALA A 272 14.18 -0.55 -1.99
N VAL A 273 15.26 -0.15 -1.31
CA VAL A 273 16.21 -1.09 -0.71
C VAL A 273 16.02 -1.11 0.81
N HIS A 274 15.74 -2.29 1.37
CA HIS A 274 15.63 -2.48 2.81
C HIS A 274 16.98 -2.84 3.44
N LEU A 275 17.30 -2.16 4.55
CA LEU A 275 18.41 -2.50 5.43
C LEU A 275 17.97 -2.50 6.90
N THR A 276 18.41 -3.53 7.62
CA THR A 276 18.21 -3.63 9.07
C THR A 276 19.47 -3.19 9.81
N LEU A 277 19.36 -2.13 10.60
CA LEU A 277 20.40 -1.67 11.51
C LEU A 277 20.49 -2.63 12.70
N THR A 278 21.69 -3.13 12.96
CA THR A 278 22.02 -4.08 14.02
C THR A 278 23.23 -3.61 14.80
N LYS A 279 23.49 -4.22 15.97
CA LYS A 279 24.67 -3.88 16.78
C LYS A 279 25.97 -4.21 16.05
N GLU A 280 25.94 -5.23 15.20
CA GLU A 280 27.08 -5.69 14.42
C GLU A 280 27.43 -4.72 13.28
N ASN A 281 26.43 -4.18 12.57
CA ASN A 281 26.66 -3.35 11.38
C ASN A 281 26.61 -1.82 11.62
N GLN A 282 26.24 -1.36 12.80
CA GLN A 282 26.05 0.08 13.10
C GLN A 282 27.27 0.97 12.77
N GLY A 283 28.49 0.42 12.86
CA GLY A 283 29.74 1.16 12.59
C GLY A 283 29.98 1.45 11.10
N GLU A 284 29.41 0.62 10.22
CA GLU A 284 29.59 0.71 8.77
C GLU A 284 28.32 1.20 8.06
N PHE A 285 27.20 1.32 8.78
CA PHE A 285 25.87 1.54 8.21
C PHE A 285 25.77 2.80 7.33
N ILE A 286 26.36 3.92 7.76
CA ILE A 286 26.42 5.16 6.97
C ILE A 286 27.14 4.94 5.63
N GLY A 287 28.23 4.16 5.63
CA GLY A 287 28.94 3.81 4.40
C GLY A 287 28.12 2.91 3.47
N LEU A 288 27.21 2.08 4.02
CA LEU A 288 26.26 1.32 3.22
C LEU A 288 25.24 2.24 2.53
N ILE A 289 24.73 3.25 3.25
CA ILE A 289 23.81 4.25 2.70
C ILE A 289 24.49 5.06 1.58
N GLU A 290 25.72 5.51 1.82
CA GLU A 290 26.53 6.20 0.80
C GLU A 290 26.72 5.35 -0.44
N LYS A 291 27.08 4.07 -0.28
CA LYS A 291 27.23 3.13 -1.40
C LYS A 291 25.94 2.90 -2.18
N LEU A 292 24.78 2.94 -1.52
CA LEU A 292 23.47 2.81 -2.18
C LEU A 292 23.12 4.06 -2.98
N ALA A 293 23.34 5.25 -2.41
CA ALA A 293 23.17 6.51 -3.13
C ALA A 293 24.07 6.57 -4.38
N ASP A 294 25.35 6.20 -4.23
CA ASP A 294 26.31 6.17 -5.34
C ASP A 294 25.94 5.13 -6.41
N ALA A 295 25.17 4.09 -6.05
CA ALA A 295 24.65 3.09 -6.97
C ALA A 295 23.35 3.53 -7.70
N GLY A 296 22.88 4.75 -7.45
CA GLY A 296 21.68 5.32 -8.08
C GLY A 296 20.36 4.85 -7.47
N ILE A 297 20.37 4.29 -6.26
CA ILE A 297 19.15 3.98 -5.53
C ILE A 297 18.56 5.27 -4.99
N SER A 298 17.26 5.49 -5.19
CA SER A 298 16.54 6.68 -4.73
C SER A 298 15.72 6.46 -3.46
N ALA A 299 15.29 5.23 -3.18
CA ALA A 299 14.41 4.92 -2.05
C ALA A 299 14.99 3.84 -1.13
N LEU A 300 14.85 4.06 0.18
CA LEU A 300 15.34 3.17 1.23
C LEU A 300 14.24 2.84 2.23
N SER A 301 14.28 1.63 2.75
CA SER A 301 13.51 1.25 3.94
C SER A 301 14.48 0.88 5.05
N LEU A 302 14.31 1.47 6.24
CA LEU A 302 15.22 1.26 7.36
C LEU A 302 14.47 0.71 8.57
N SER A 303 15.06 -0.28 9.24
CA SER A 303 14.50 -0.85 10.46
C SER A 303 15.58 -1.25 11.47
N THR A 304 15.19 -1.52 12.71
CA THR A 304 16.10 -2.13 13.70
C THR A 304 15.40 -3.06 14.69
N ASN A 305 16.06 -4.15 15.07
CA ASN A 305 15.55 -5.04 16.13
C ASN A 305 15.94 -4.60 17.54
N ASP A 306 16.68 -3.50 17.69
CA ASP A 306 17.21 -3.05 18.98
C ASP A 306 16.84 -1.59 19.28
N LYS A 307 16.00 -1.39 20.31
CA LYS A 307 15.61 -0.06 20.78
C LYS A 307 16.81 0.80 21.20
N GLY A 308 17.92 0.19 21.62
CA GLY A 308 19.16 0.88 21.96
C GLY A 308 19.88 1.50 20.77
N LEU A 309 19.49 1.18 19.53
CA LEU A 309 20.05 1.75 18.31
C LEU A 309 19.23 2.94 17.79
N LYS A 310 18.26 3.43 18.57
CA LYS A 310 17.39 4.54 18.17
C LYS A 310 18.17 5.78 17.69
N GLU A 311 19.09 6.29 18.50
CA GLU A 311 19.87 7.49 18.17
C GLU A 311 20.66 7.27 16.86
N LYS A 312 21.18 6.07 16.65
CA LYS A 312 21.89 5.71 15.42
C LYS A 312 20.96 5.62 14.22
N LEU A 313 19.75 5.08 14.39
CA LEU A 313 18.76 5.02 13.32
C LEU A 313 18.33 6.44 12.88
N GLN A 314 18.15 7.35 13.82
CA GLN A 314 17.87 8.77 13.53
C GLN A 314 19.04 9.44 12.79
N GLU A 315 20.28 9.23 13.23
CA GLU A 315 21.47 9.73 12.53
C GLU A 315 21.51 9.23 11.07
N VAL A 316 21.18 7.96 10.85
CA VAL A 316 21.13 7.35 9.51
C VAL A 316 19.99 7.93 8.68
N GLN A 317 18.83 8.18 9.26
CA GLN A 317 17.69 8.83 8.60
C GLN A 317 18.08 10.25 8.13
N GLU A 318 18.65 11.06 9.01
CA GLU A 318 19.13 12.41 8.68
C GLU A 318 20.18 12.38 7.57
N PHE A 319 21.11 11.42 7.62
CA PHE A 319 22.11 11.22 6.58
C PHE A 319 21.48 10.79 5.23
N SER A 320 20.45 9.94 5.26
CA SER A 320 19.74 9.50 4.05
C SER A 320 19.07 10.69 3.36
N TYR A 321 18.38 11.55 4.12
CA TYR A 321 17.80 12.78 3.56
C TYR A 321 18.86 13.73 2.98
N ALA A 322 20.02 13.85 3.62
CA ALA A 322 21.13 14.66 3.11
C ALA A 322 21.75 14.10 1.81
N ARG A 323 21.39 12.88 1.42
CA ARG A 323 21.80 12.21 0.17
C ARG A 323 20.67 12.11 -0.85
N ASP A 324 19.58 12.86 -0.64
CA ASP A 324 18.39 12.83 -1.49
C ASP A 324 17.79 11.40 -1.61
N LEU A 325 17.96 10.58 -0.57
CA LEU A 325 17.34 9.26 -0.48
C LEU A 325 15.99 9.39 0.22
N GLU A 326 14.94 8.99 -0.48
CA GLU A 326 13.60 8.84 0.05
C GLU A 326 13.56 7.70 1.08
N LEU A 327 12.82 7.89 2.17
CA LEU A 327 12.60 6.83 3.16
C LEU A 327 11.18 6.31 3.04
N VAL A 328 11.04 5.01 2.87
CA VAL A 328 9.76 4.29 2.81
C VAL A 328 9.59 3.43 4.06
N TRP A 329 8.55 3.70 4.84
CA TRP A 329 8.37 3.17 6.20
C TRP A 329 7.20 2.20 6.36
N ASP A 330 6.30 2.11 5.38
CA ASP A 330 5.07 1.34 5.44
C ASP A 330 5.14 -0.01 4.72
N LEU A 331 6.30 -0.40 4.17
CA LEU A 331 6.51 -1.69 3.50
C LEU A 331 6.62 -2.88 4.48
N PRO A 332 6.24 -4.11 4.09
CA PRO A 332 6.22 -5.29 4.96
C PRO A 332 7.62 -5.84 5.18
N VAL A 333 8.41 -5.18 6.01
CA VAL A 333 9.79 -5.59 6.27
C VAL A 333 9.85 -6.79 7.23
N PRO A 334 10.74 -7.78 7.01
CA PRO A 334 10.86 -8.92 7.89
C PRO A 334 11.35 -8.53 9.29
N TYR A 335 10.72 -9.11 10.32
CA TYR A 335 11.22 -9.26 11.70
C TYR A 335 11.53 -8.00 12.55
N SER A 336 11.49 -6.80 11.98
CA SER A 336 11.60 -5.55 12.73
C SER A 336 10.33 -4.71 12.63
N SER A 337 9.67 -4.48 13.77
CA SER A 337 8.59 -3.50 13.86
C SER A 337 9.08 -2.08 14.22
N LEU A 338 10.38 -1.90 14.48
CA LEU A 338 10.94 -0.58 14.75
C LEU A 338 11.52 -0.03 13.45
N ASN A 339 10.95 1.09 13.01
CA ASN A 339 11.42 1.92 11.91
C ASN A 339 11.49 3.37 12.41
N PRO A 340 12.08 4.32 11.64
CA PRO A 340 12.22 5.70 12.07
C PRO A 340 10.90 6.33 12.58
N ILE A 341 9.82 6.21 11.80
CA ILE A 341 8.51 6.77 12.15
C ILE A 341 7.91 6.16 13.42
N ALA A 342 7.99 4.83 13.55
CA ALA A 342 7.48 4.14 14.73
C ALA A 342 8.19 4.58 16.02
N LEU A 343 9.47 4.94 15.94
CA LEU A 343 10.24 5.43 17.09
C LEU A 343 9.96 6.91 17.42
N GLU A 344 9.63 7.73 16.44
CA GLU A 344 9.24 9.14 16.62
C GLU A 344 7.85 9.24 17.27
N LEU A 345 6.85 8.51 16.75
CA LEU A 345 5.47 8.55 17.26
C LEU A 345 5.36 8.10 18.73
N VAL A 346 6.21 7.16 19.15
CA VAL A 346 6.26 6.67 20.54
C VAL A 346 6.81 7.74 21.51
N GLU A 347 7.60 8.71 21.04
CA GLU A 347 8.12 9.79 21.89
C GLU A 347 7.16 10.95 22.09
N GLU A 348 6.24 11.18 21.16
CA GLU A 348 5.27 12.28 21.24
C GLU A 348 4.07 11.97 22.17
N ASP A 349 4.18 10.95 23.04
CA ASP A 349 3.09 10.40 23.86
C ASP A 349 1.86 9.94 23.03
N ASN A 350 2.03 9.72 21.72
CA ASN A 350 1.01 9.15 20.86
C ASN A 350 1.06 7.62 20.92
N GLU A 351 -0.10 6.96 21.04
CA GLU A 351 -0.17 5.50 20.90
C GLU A 351 0.14 5.12 19.44
N PHE A 352 1.27 4.42 19.21
CA PHE A 352 1.57 3.85 17.91
C PHE A 352 0.55 2.75 17.58
N ILE A 353 -0.43 3.07 16.74
CA ILE A 353 -1.40 2.10 16.21
C ILE A 353 -0.71 1.33 15.09
N SER A 354 -0.29 0.09 15.38
CA SER A 354 0.25 -0.80 14.35
C SER A 354 -0.81 -1.10 13.30
N GLY A 355 -0.48 -0.93 12.02
CA GLY A 355 -1.39 -1.28 10.92
C GLY A 355 -1.55 -2.79 10.72
N ALA A 356 -0.75 -3.64 11.37
CA ALA A 356 -0.89 -5.08 11.32
C ALA A 356 -2.22 -5.54 11.94
N GLY A 357 -3.01 -6.26 11.16
CA GLY A 357 -4.36 -6.68 11.51
C GLY A 357 -5.41 -5.72 11.00
N ARG A 358 -5.04 -4.48 10.62
CA ARG A 358 -5.94 -3.36 10.34
C ARG A 358 -5.74 -2.75 8.96
N GLY A 359 -4.62 -2.07 8.73
CA GLY A 359 -4.24 -1.56 7.41
C GLY A 359 -3.78 -2.66 6.45
N TRP A 360 -3.22 -3.76 6.98
CA TRP A 360 -2.81 -4.92 6.20
C TRP A 360 -3.00 -6.24 6.97
N LEU A 361 -3.03 -7.33 6.22
CA LEU A 361 -3.01 -8.70 6.72
C LEU A 361 -1.91 -9.51 6.02
N TYR A 362 -1.51 -10.63 6.62
CA TYR A 362 -0.51 -11.53 6.08
C TYR A 362 -1.13 -12.87 5.72
N ILE A 363 -0.81 -13.41 4.55
CA ILE A 363 -1.29 -14.71 4.08
C ILE A 363 -0.12 -15.69 4.01
N GLU A 364 -0.23 -16.80 4.73
CA GLU A 364 0.75 -17.89 4.71
C GLU A 364 0.63 -18.73 3.41
N PRO A 365 1.66 -19.53 3.06
CA PRO A 365 1.65 -20.29 1.81
C PRO A 365 0.56 -21.37 1.69
N ASP A 366 -0.20 -21.66 2.74
CA ASP A 366 -1.36 -22.57 2.76
C ASP A 366 -2.72 -21.83 2.79
N GLY A 367 -2.70 -20.50 2.77
CA GLY A 367 -3.87 -19.63 2.74
C GLY A 367 -4.31 -19.12 4.12
N ASP A 368 -3.63 -19.50 5.21
CA ASP A 368 -3.93 -18.97 6.54
C ASP A 368 -3.67 -17.46 6.61
N VAL A 369 -4.58 -16.73 7.25
CA VAL A 369 -4.56 -15.27 7.39
C VAL A 369 -4.16 -14.90 8.79
N LEU A 370 -3.13 -14.07 8.92
CA LEU A 370 -2.56 -13.58 10.16
C LEU A 370 -2.67 -12.05 10.21
N PRO A 371 -2.64 -11.42 11.40
CA PRO A 371 -2.60 -9.97 11.49
C PRO A 371 -1.38 -9.36 10.80
N GLY A 372 -0.24 -10.06 10.80
CA GLY A 372 0.98 -9.58 10.17
C GLY A 372 2.07 -10.63 10.26
N GLN A 373 3.15 -10.41 9.53
CA GLN A 373 4.31 -11.30 9.56
C GLN A 373 4.87 -11.42 10.97
N GLY A 374 5.11 -12.65 11.43
CA GLY A 374 5.61 -12.95 12.78
C GLY A 374 4.55 -12.95 13.90
N ILE A 375 3.28 -12.66 13.59
CA ILE A 375 2.17 -12.74 14.54
C ILE A 375 1.41 -14.03 14.32
N ASN A 376 1.78 -15.08 15.07
CA ASN A 376 1.26 -16.45 14.89
C ASN A 376 -0.15 -16.65 15.49
N ILE A 377 -1.10 -15.81 15.08
CA ILE A 377 -2.52 -15.90 15.42
C ILE A 377 -3.28 -16.04 14.10
N VAL A 378 -3.91 -17.19 13.90
CA VAL A 378 -4.69 -17.47 12.69
C VAL A 378 -6.07 -16.83 12.84
N LEU A 379 -6.40 -15.90 11.95
CA LEU A 379 -7.70 -15.22 11.84
C LEU A 379 -8.69 -15.98 10.95
N GLY A 380 -8.17 -16.86 10.09
CA GLY A 380 -8.94 -17.73 9.19
C GLY A 380 -8.08 -18.19 8.02
N ASN A 381 -8.69 -18.70 6.96
CA ASN A 381 -8.01 -19.16 5.76
C ASN A 381 -8.73 -18.65 4.50
N LEU A 382 -8.06 -17.79 3.74
CA LEU A 382 -8.69 -17.05 2.65
C LEU A 382 -9.07 -17.94 1.45
N LEU A 383 -8.46 -19.13 1.32
CA LEU A 383 -8.85 -20.07 0.28
C LEU A 383 -10.24 -20.67 0.57
N ASN A 384 -10.50 -21.09 1.80
CA ASN A 384 -11.68 -21.91 2.11
C ASN A 384 -12.77 -21.22 2.94
N GLN A 385 -12.51 -20.03 3.49
CA GLN A 385 -13.49 -19.23 4.24
C GLN A 385 -13.95 -17.99 3.47
N ASN A 386 -15.04 -17.39 3.96
CA ASN A 386 -15.58 -16.13 3.46
C ASN A 386 -14.78 -14.96 4.03
N TRP A 387 -14.66 -13.89 3.24
CA TRP A 387 -13.95 -12.68 3.65
C TRP A 387 -14.51 -12.07 4.94
N ASP A 388 -15.83 -11.95 5.04
CA ASP A 388 -16.49 -11.28 6.18
C ASP A 388 -16.16 -11.97 7.52
N GLU A 389 -16.06 -13.31 7.54
CA GLU A 389 -15.69 -14.07 8.74
C GLU A 389 -14.25 -13.78 9.17
N ILE A 390 -13.32 -13.76 8.20
CA ILE A 390 -11.91 -13.47 8.44
C ILE A 390 -11.74 -12.01 8.92
N TRP A 391 -12.49 -11.09 8.32
CA TRP A 391 -12.42 -9.68 8.66
C TRP A 391 -13.02 -9.37 10.03
N GLU A 392 -14.11 -10.02 10.43
CA GLU A 392 -14.60 -9.93 11.81
C GLU A 392 -13.54 -10.44 12.82
N ALA A 393 -12.86 -11.55 12.53
CA ALA A 393 -11.77 -12.05 13.39
C ALA A 393 -10.61 -11.04 13.50
N ALA A 394 -10.26 -10.36 12.40
CA ALA A 394 -9.26 -9.28 12.41
C ALA A 394 -9.69 -8.09 13.28
N LYS A 395 -10.97 -7.69 13.18
CA LYS A 395 -11.58 -6.64 14.00
C LYS A 395 -11.59 -6.99 15.48
N GLU A 396 -11.92 -8.23 15.83
CA GLU A 396 -11.86 -8.72 17.21
C GLU A 396 -10.44 -8.70 17.76
N TYR A 397 -9.46 -9.10 16.95
CA TYR A 397 -8.05 -9.08 17.34
C TYR A 397 -7.56 -7.68 17.71
N TRP A 398 -7.90 -6.64 16.94
CA TRP A 398 -7.43 -5.29 17.25
C TRP A 398 -8.25 -4.60 18.34
N ARG A 399 -9.54 -4.94 18.52
CA ARG A 399 -10.37 -4.39 19.62
C ARG A 399 -9.91 -4.89 20.99
N ALA A 400 -9.17 -6.00 21.02
CA ALA A 400 -8.65 -6.61 22.23
C ALA A 400 -7.28 -6.05 22.67
N ARG A 401 -6.68 -5.16 21.87
CA ARG A 401 -5.42 -4.48 22.15
C ARG A 401 -5.68 -3.03 22.52
#